data_AF-A0A956ITF0-F1
#
_entry.id   AF-A0A956ITF0-F1
#
_cell.length_a   1.000
_cell.length_b   1.000
_cell.length_c   1.000
_cell.angle_alpha   90.00
_cell.angle_beta   90.00
_cell.angle_gamma   90.00
#
_symmetry.space_group_name_H-M   'P 1'
#
loop_
_entity.id
_entity.type
_entity.pdbx_description
1 polymer ?
#
loop_
_entity_poly.entity_id
_entity_poly.type
_entity_poly.pdbx_seq_one_letter_code
_entity_poly.pdbx_strand_id
1 'polypeptide(L)'
;MKYRLRYLQHDFELSLGQFVIGRAAECQLSLDDPLVSRRHALLAVGEADVSIEDLGSRNGVLVNGDALVGNLVLKHGDRIQIGSQQMLLLRARDDRAQTQMRMEAATTADAVGLLGNLADKAFALGRGAEAERILSGYLDGVSSDLQGGLEVSDRTVDQAAEYASRLALATGKGRWVDYIITLYAKLNRPCPAAVVDGLYSGLRKVDTVDRARLRDYVAALKKRANSLGPNERFLLSRLEGLERLAALK
;
A
#
# COMPACT_ATOMS: atom_id res chain seq x y z
N MET A 1 20.68 16.22 -1.08
CA MET A 1 20.72 16.23 0.40
C MET A 1 19.65 15.27 0.92
N LYS A 2 19.89 14.56 2.03
CA LYS A 2 19.10 13.36 2.42
C LYS A 2 17.96 13.62 3.40
N TYR A 3 17.83 14.80 3.99
CA TYR A 3 16.80 15.07 5.00
C TYR A 3 16.15 16.45 4.81
N ARG A 4 14.87 16.54 5.17
CA ARG A 4 14.04 17.74 5.23
C ARG A 4 13.34 17.80 6.58
N LEU A 5 13.26 18.99 7.16
CA LEU A 5 12.44 19.26 8.33
C LEU A 5 11.16 19.94 7.86
N ARG A 6 10.01 19.27 8.03
CA ARG A 6 8.71 19.87 7.73
C ARG A 6 8.20 20.63 8.95
N TYR A 7 7.88 21.89 8.76
CA TYR A 7 7.26 22.74 9.76
C TYR A 7 6.14 23.55 9.10
N LEU A 8 4.92 23.46 9.65
CA LEU A 8 3.71 23.99 9.03
C LEU A 8 3.57 23.51 7.58
N GLN A 9 3.51 24.45 6.62
CA GLN A 9 3.42 24.17 5.17
C GLN A 9 4.78 24.23 4.46
N HIS A 10 5.88 24.35 5.20
CA HIS A 10 7.22 24.51 4.64
C HIS A 10 8.10 23.29 4.92
N ASP A 11 8.86 22.90 3.89
CA ASP A 11 9.91 21.89 3.99
C ASP A 11 11.27 22.61 3.95
N PHE A 12 12.04 22.49 5.03
CA PHE A 12 13.40 23.03 5.12
C PHE A 12 14.40 21.94 4.79
N GLU A 13 15.24 22.14 3.77
CA GLU A 13 16.33 21.20 3.49
C GLU A 13 17.40 21.28 4.58
N LEU A 14 17.76 20.12 5.12
CA LEU A 14 18.79 20.00 6.13
C LEU A 14 20.14 19.76 5.43
N SER A 15 20.98 20.79 5.44
CA SER A 15 22.38 20.69 5.03
C SER A 15 23.23 19.98 6.08
N LEU A 16 24.34 19.37 5.65
CA LEU A 16 25.30 18.77 6.59
C LEU A 16 25.79 19.81 7.61
N GLY A 17 25.93 19.39 8.87
CA GLY A 17 26.36 20.24 9.96
C GLY A 17 25.23 20.55 10.95
N GLN A 18 25.22 21.77 11.50
CA GLN A 18 24.35 22.16 12.59
C GLN A 18 23.13 22.95 12.09
N PHE A 19 21.93 22.57 12.55
CA PHE A 19 20.69 23.29 12.31
C PHE A 19 20.02 23.60 13.65
N VAL A 20 20.07 24.86 14.07
CA VAL A 20 19.58 25.33 15.37
C VAL A 20 18.14 25.79 15.24
N ILE A 21 17.32 25.35 16.19
CA ILE A 21 15.93 25.73 16.34
C ILE A 21 15.78 26.52 17.64
N GLY A 22 15.11 27.67 17.59
CA GLY A 22 14.92 28.51 18.75
C GLY A 22 14.07 29.74 18.44
N ARG A 23 13.85 30.60 19.44
CA ARG A 23 13.08 31.85 19.25
C ARG A 23 13.93 33.02 18.76
N ALA A 24 15.25 32.92 18.87
CA ALA A 24 16.13 34.00 18.47
C ALA A 24 16.26 34.05 16.94
N ALA A 25 16.33 35.26 16.38
CA ALA A 25 16.30 35.47 14.93
C ALA A 25 17.53 34.88 14.22
N GLU A 26 18.63 34.65 14.96
CA GLU A 26 19.84 34.00 14.47
C GLU A 26 19.72 32.47 14.27
N CYS A 27 18.62 31.84 14.71
CA CYS A 27 18.39 30.40 14.51
C CYS A 27 18.00 30.10 13.06
N GLN A 28 18.45 28.97 12.52
CA GLN A 28 18.07 28.54 11.17
C GLN A 28 16.55 28.31 11.05
N LEU A 29 15.91 27.86 12.12
CA LEU A 29 14.46 27.92 12.28
C LEU A 29 14.10 28.75 13.50
N SER A 30 13.72 30.01 13.23
CA SER A 30 13.21 30.94 14.24
C SER A 30 11.70 30.71 14.47
N LEU A 31 11.33 30.37 15.70
CA LEU A 31 9.95 30.12 16.11
C LEU A 31 9.43 31.28 16.97
N ASP A 32 8.32 31.89 16.54
CA ASP A 32 7.64 32.90 17.35
C ASP A 32 6.71 32.23 18.37
N ASP A 33 7.32 31.67 19.41
CA ASP A 33 6.60 30.99 20.49
C ASP A 33 7.26 31.30 21.85
N PRO A 34 6.54 31.92 22.81
CA PRO A 34 7.10 32.29 24.11
C PRO A 34 7.58 31.09 24.96
N LEU A 35 7.12 29.87 24.67
CA LEU A 35 7.59 28.64 25.31
C LEU A 35 8.92 28.14 24.74
N VAL A 36 9.43 28.77 23.68
CA VAL A 36 10.69 28.40 23.03
C VAL A 36 11.84 29.27 23.56
N SER A 37 12.90 28.63 24.06
CA SER A 37 14.16 29.28 24.42
C SER A 37 14.83 29.94 23.21
N ARG A 38 15.68 30.94 23.46
CA ARG A 38 16.42 31.66 22.39
C ARG A 38 17.15 30.71 21.45
N ARG A 39 17.90 29.77 22.01
CA ARG A 39 18.41 28.57 21.34
C ARG A 39 17.85 27.40 22.12
N HIS A 40 17.08 26.54 21.45
CA HIS A 40 16.30 25.51 22.14
C HIS A 40 16.81 24.12 21.83
N ALA A 41 16.91 23.77 20.56
CA ALA A 41 17.37 22.46 20.14
C ALA A 41 18.38 22.59 19.00
N LEU A 42 19.26 21.62 18.90
CA LEU A 42 20.21 21.47 17.81
C LEU A 42 19.91 20.16 17.08
N LEU A 43 19.74 20.24 15.76
CA LEU A 43 19.86 19.09 14.89
C LEU A 43 21.30 19.00 14.37
N ALA A 44 21.96 17.87 14.61
CA ALA A 44 23.24 17.53 14.01
C ALA A 44 22.98 16.62 12.80
N VAL A 45 23.28 17.13 11.61
CA VAL A 45 23.00 16.48 10.33
C VAL A 45 24.30 15.86 9.80
N GLY A 46 24.40 14.53 9.90
CA GLY A 46 25.48 13.74 9.34
C GLY A 46 25.19 13.26 7.92
N GLU A 47 26.15 12.53 7.33
CA GLU A 47 25.98 11.95 5.99
C GLU A 47 24.95 10.81 5.94
N ALA A 48 24.74 10.16 7.08
CA ALA A 48 23.91 8.97 7.22
C ALA A 48 22.70 9.17 8.15
N ASP A 49 22.80 10.06 9.14
CA ASP A 49 21.81 10.25 10.18
C ASP A 49 21.59 11.72 10.55
N VAL A 50 20.53 11.97 11.31
CA VAL A 50 20.25 13.26 11.93
C VAL A 50 19.99 12.98 13.40
N SER A 51 20.68 13.67 14.30
CA SER A 51 20.43 13.58 15.74
C SER A 51 19.90 14.90 16.30
N ILE A 52 19.21 14.84 17.43
CA ILE A 52 18.66 16.00 18.14
C ILE A 52 19.18 16.05 19.57
N GLU A 53 19.50 17.27 19.99
CA GLU A 53 19.97 17.64 21.33
C GLU A 53 19.17 18.84 21.84
N ASP A 54 18.81 18.83 23.13
CA ASP A 54 18.28 20.00 23.84
C ASP A 54 19.43 20.87 24.37
N LEU A 55 19.43 22.17 24.04
CA LEU A 55 20.47 23.14 24.38
C LEU A 55 20.25 23.80 25.75
N GLY A 56 19.79 23.02 26.73
CA GLY A 56 19.45 23.51 28.07
C GLY A 56 18.22 24.43 28.07
N SER A 57 17.20 24.05 27.29
CA SER A 57 15.96 24.81 27.22
C SER A 57 15.17 24.80 28.53
N ARG A 58 14.20 25.73 28.65
CA ARG A 58 13.34 25.79 29.84
C ARG A 58 12.29 24.68 29.88
N ASN A 59 11.75 24.31 28.72
CA ASN A 59 10.58 23.44 28.59
C ASN A 59 10.90 22.06 28.00
N GLY A 60 12.15 21.81 27.61
CA GLY A 60 12.58 20.57 27.01
C GLY A 60 12.09 20.37 25.58
N VAL A 61 12.58 19.29 24.98
CA VAL A 61 12.15 18.81 23.66
C VAL A 61 11.39 17.50 23.84
N LEU A 62 10.28 17.32 23.13
CA LEU A 62 9.59 16.04 23.05
C LEU A 62 9.81 15.41 21.67
N VAL A 63 10.08 14.11 21.63
CA VAL A 63 10.16 13.33 20.38
C VAL A 63 9.12 12.22 20.45
N ASN A 64 8.18 12.21 19.50
CA ASN A 64 7.05 11.29 19.45
C ASN A 64 6.18 11.26 20.72
N GLY A 65 6.19 12.35 21.51
CA GLY A 65 5.44 12.48 22.76
C GLY A 65 6.28 12.22 24.02
N ASP A 66 7.48 11.66 23.88
CA ASP A 66 8.38 11.36 25.00
C ASP A 66 9.42 12.46 25.19
N ALA A 67 9.77 12.76 26.44
CA ALA A 67 10.79 13.77 26.74
C ALA A 67 12.18 13.31 26.28
N LEU A 68 12.88 14.18 25.55
CA LEU A 68 14.23 13.93 25.07
C LEU A 68 15.21 13.87 26.25
N VAL A 69 16.05 12.84 26.27
CA VAL A 69 17.14 12.69 27.25
C VAL A 69 18.46 12.58 26.50
N GLY A 70 19.35 13.56 26.69
CA GLY A 70 20.63 13.61 26.00
C GLY A 70 20.48 13.81 24.49
N ASN A 71 21.32 13.12 23.72
CA ASN A 71 21.29 13.15 22.25
C ASN A 71 20.54 11.92 21.71
N LEU A 72 19.62 12.12 20.76
CA LEU A 72 18.83 11.07 20.14
C LEU A 72 18.96 11.09 18.62
N VAL A 73 19.28 9.95 18.01
CA VAL A 73 19.23 9.79 16.54
C VAL A 73 17.78 9.67 16.08
N LEU A 74 17.37 10.59 15.22
CA LEU A 74 16.03 10.67 14.66
C LEU A 74 15.88 9.77 13.43
N LYS A 75 14.67 9.25 13.25
CA LYS A 75 14.24 8.43 12.13
C LYS A 75 13.28 9.21 11.23
N HIS A 76 13.16 8.74 9.99
CA HIS A 76 12.14 9.25 9.09
C HIS A 76 10.75 9.10 9.70
N GLY A 77 9.99 10.19 9.74
CA GLY A 77 8.65 10.24 10.30
C GLY A 77 8.59 10.63 11.77
N ASP A 78 9.73 10.81 12.44
CA ASP A 78 9.74 11.26 13.84
C ASP A 78 9.19 12.68 13.97
N ARG A 79 8.33 12.85 14.98
CA ARG A 79 7.70 14.12 15.34
C ARG A 79 8.49 14.77 16.47
N ILE A 80 8.97 15.98 16.22
CA ILE A 80 9.69 16.79 17.19
C ILE A 80 8.73 17.87 17.67
N GLN A 81 8.60 18.05 18.97
CA GLN A 81 7.81 19.12 19.56
C GLN A 81 8.67 19.97 20.48
N ILE A 82 8.60 21.28 20.26
CA ILE A 82 9.34 22.32 20.98
C ILE A 82 8.36 23.44 21.31
N GLY A 83 8.11 23.67 22.61
CA GLY A 83 7.01 24.54 23.03
C GLY A 83 5.67 24.04 22.51
N SER A 84 4.93 24.89 21.80
CA SER A 84 3.68 24.55 21.11
C SER A 84 3.87 24.16 19.64
N GLN A 85 5.10 24.17 19.13
CA GLN A 85 5.42 23.94 17.73
C GLN A 85 5.73 22.46 17.47
N GLN A 86 5.21 21.91 16.38
CA GLN A 86 5.49 20.55 15.92
C GLN A 86 6.18 20.55 14.57
N MET A 87 7.20 19.71 14.44
CA MET A 87 7.92 19.46 13.19
C MET A 87 8.01 17.97 12.91
N LEU A 88 8.20 17.62 11.64
CA LEU A 88 8.33 16.24 11.17
C LEU A 88 9.64 16.07 10.42
N LEU A 89 10.48 15.13 10.84
CA LEU A 89 11.69 14.78 10.10
C LEU A 89 11.35 13.87 8.92
N LEU A 90 11.70 14.32 7.72
CA LEU A 90 11.51 13.57 6.49
C LEU A 90 12.88 13.22 5.90
N ARG A 91 13.13 11.95 5.60
CA ARG A 91 14.25 11.58 4.74
C ARG A 91 13.83 11.93 3.31
N ALA A 92 14.64 12.69 2.59
CA ALA A 92 14.56 12.74 1.14
C ALA A 92 14.79 11.31 0.65
N ARG A 93 13.70 10.62 0.32
CA ARG A 93 13.79 9.40 -0.48
C ARG A 93 14.38 9.84 -1.82
N ASP A 94 15.20 8.99 -2.44
CA ASP A 94 15.62 9.23 -3.81
C ASP A 94 14.36 9.41 -4.67
N ASP A 95 14.03 10.66 -5.00
CA ASP A 95 12.86 11.00 -5.81
C ASP A 95 12.94 10.31 -7.17
N ARG A 96 14.13 9.86 -7.59
CA ARG A 96 14.33 8.99 -8.75
C ARG A 96 13.60 7.65 -8.60
N ALA A 97 13.65 6.97 -7.46
CA ALA A 97 12.99 5.67 -7.32
C ALA A 97 11.46 5.83 -7.33
N GLN A 98 10.91 6.86 -6.69
CA GLN A 98 9.46 7.12 -6.73
C GLN A 98 9.00 7.73 -8.06
N THR A 99 9.80 8.57 -8.72
CA THR A 99 9.47 9.11 -10.05
C THR A 99 9.58 8.02 -11.10
N GLN A 100 10.59 7.15 -11.01
CA GLN A 100 10.73 5.98 -11.87
C GLN A 100 9.59 4.99 -11.61
N MET A 101 9.28 4.65 -10.35
CA MET A 101 8.12 3.81 -10.03
C MET A 101 6.79 4.46 -10.42
N ARG A 102 6.64 5.79 -10.33
CA ARG A 102 5.43 6.50 -10.78
C ARG A 102 5.35 6.58 -12.30
N MET A 103 6.46 6.73 -13.01
CA MET A 103 6.51 6.73 -14.47
C MET A 103 6.30 5.32 -15.02
N GLU A 104 6.89 4.30 -14.39
CA GLU A 104 6.67 2.88 -14.71
C GLU A 104 5.24 2.47 -14.35
N ALA A 105 4.70 2.88 -13.19
CA ALA A 105 3.31 2.67 -12.79
C ALA A 105 2.31 3.42 -13.67
N ALA A 106 2.63 4.64 -14.13
CA ALA A 106 1.79 5.40 -15.06
C ALA A 106 1.79 4.76 -16.45
N THR A 107 2.97 4.34 -16.95
CA THR A 107 3.10 3.65 -18.24
C THR A 107 2.42 2.28 -18.22
N THR A 108 2.55 1.54 -17.11
CA THR A 108 1.80 0.28 -16.92
C THR A 108 0.32 0.54 -16.73
N ALA A 109 -0.11 1.55 -15.99
CA ALA A 109 -1.53 1.89 -15.85
C ALA A 109 -2.18 2.28 -17.20
N ASP A 110 -1.48 3.04 -18.05
CA ASP A 110 -1.95 3.40 -19.39
C ASP A 110 -1.99 2.16 -20.31
N ALA A 111 -0.96 1.31 -20.28
CA ALA A 111 -0.97 0.05 -21.01
C ALA A 111 -2.07 -0.90 -20.55
N VAL A 112 -2.33 -0.99 -19.24
CA VAL A 112 -3.40 -1.78 -18.64
C VAL A 112 -4.78 -1.23 -19.03
N GLY A 113 -4.94 0.09 -19.07
CA GLY A 113 -6.17 0.73 -19.56
C GLY A 113 -6.46 0.39 -21.02
N LEU A 114 -5.43 0.42 -21.88
CA LEU A 114 -5.56 0.04 -23.29
C LEU A 114 -5.88 -1.45 -23.48
N LEU A 115 -5.20 -2.33 -22.74
CA LEU A 115 -5.49 -3.77 -22.74
C LEU A 115 -6.91 -4.05 -22.24
N GLY A 116 -7.35 -3.32 -21.21
CA GLY A 116 -8.70 -3.39 -20.68
C GLY A 116 -9.75 -3.08 -21.73
N ASN A 117 -9.61 -1.98 -22.46
CA ASN A 117 -10.53 -1.60 -23.53
C ASN A 117 -10.60 -2.65 -24.65
N LEU A 118 -9.44 -3.21 -25.04
CA LEU A 118 -9.39 -4.27 -26.05
C LEU A 118 -10.06 -5.57 -25.56
N ALA A 119 -9.80 -5.95 -24.32
CA ALA A 119 -10.42 -7.11 -23.69
C ALA A 119 -11.93 -6.93 -23.57
N ASP A 120 -12.41 -5.75 -23.16
CA ASP A 120 -13.83 -5.42 -23.06
C ASP A 120 -14.55 -5.56 -24.39
N LYS A 121 -13.93 -5.06 -25.47
CA LYS A 121 -14.44 -5.26 -26.82
C LYS A 121 -14.47 -6.74 -27.22
N ALA A 122 -13.42 -7.50 -26.92
CA ALA A 122 -13.38 -8.93 -27.18
C ALA A 122 -14.49 -9.69 -26.41
N PHE A 123 -14.72 -9.36 -25.14
CA PHE A 123 -15.81 -9.91 -24.34
C PHE A 123 -17.18 -9.58 -24.93
N ALA A 124 -17.41 -8.32 -25.33
CA ALA A 124 -18.68 -7.90 -25.94
C ALA A 124 -18.99 -8.64 -27.25
N LEU A 125 -17.94 -9.04 -27.98
CA LEU A 125 -18.04 -9.83 -29.21
C LEU A 125 -18.09 -11.35 -28.97
N GLY A 126 -18.14 -11.80 -27.70
CA GLY A 126 -18.13 -13.23 -27.34
C GLY A 126 -16.80 -13.94 -27.62
N ARG A 127 -15.71 -13.20 -27.81
CA ARG A 127 -14.39 -13.74 -28.20
C ARG A 127 -13.53 -14.01 -26.96
N GLY A 128 -13.96 -14.98 -26.15
CA GLY A 128 -13.29 -15.32 -24.88
C GLY A 128 -11.79 -15.65 -25.02
N ALA A 129 -11.43 -16.42 -26.05
CA ALA A 129 -10.02 -16.78 -26.31
C ALA A 129 -9.15 -15.57 -26.71
N GLU A 130 -9.73 -14.60 -27.42
CA GLU A 130 -9.03 -13.37 -27.79
C GLU A 130 -8.81 -12.49 -26.55
N ALA A 131 -9.84 -12.32 -25.71
CA ALA A 131 -9.74 -11.61 -24.43
C ALA A 131 -8.68 -12.25 -23.51
N GLU A 132 -8.65 -13.59 -23.44
CA GLU A 132 -7.66 -14.36 -22.69
C GLU A 132 -6.23 -14.07 -23.19
N ARG A 133 -6.01 -14.06 -24.51
CA ARG A 133 -4.69 -13.75 -25.09
C ARG A 133 -4.26 -12.31 -24.77
N ILE A 134 -5.19 -11.35 -24.79
CA ILE A 134 -4.91 -9.94 -24.48
C ILE A 134 -4.52 -9.77 -23.00
N LEU A 135 -5.23 -10.46 -22.10
CA LEU A 135 -5.09 -10.26 -20.65
C LEU A 135 -4.04 -11.15 -19.99
N SER A 136 -3.65 -12.28 -20.60
CA SER A 136 -2.77 -13.27 -19.94
C SER A 136 -1.48 -12.64 -19.41
N GLY A 137 -0.77 -11.85 -20.23
CA GLY A 137 0.48 -11.22 -19.79
C GLY A 137 0.31 -10.24 -18.63
N TYR A 138 -0.81 -9.50 -18.59
CA TYR A 138 -1.12 -8.60 -17.46
C TYR A 138 -1.41 -9.40 -16.18
N LEU A 139 -2.24 -10.44 -16.27
CA LEU A 139 -2.62 -11.24 -15.11
C LEU A 139 -1.42 -12.03 -14.56
N ASP A 140 -0.58 -12.57 -15.42
CA ASP A 140 0.65 -13.26 -15.02
C ASP A 140 1.63 -12.28 -14.33
N GLY A 141 1.74 -11.05 -14.83
CA GLY A 141 2.53 -9.99 -14.18
C GLY A 141 2.05 -9.66 -12.77
N VAL A 142 0.75 -9.42 -12.58
CA VAL A 142 0.16 -9.15 -11.25
C VAL A 142 0.41 -10.30 -10.28
N SER A 143 0.30 -11.55 -10.74
CA SER A 143 0.60 -12.71 -9.89
C SER A 143 2.08 -12.79 -9.53
N SER A 144 2.96 -12.57 -10.51
CA SER A 144 4.42 -12.57 -10.32
C SER A 144 4.86 -11.50 -9.31
N ASP A 145 4.34 -10.28 -9.45
CA ASP A 145 4.68 -9.17 -8.55
C ASP A 145 4.28 -9.49 -7.11
N LEU A 146 3.06 -10.01 -6.91
CA LEU A 146 2.57 -10.39 -5.59
C LEU A 146 3.34 -11.58 -4.99
N GLN A 147 3.76 -12.54 -5.81
CA GLN A 147 4.60 -13.66 -5.37
C GLN A 147 6.01 -13.20 -5.00
N GLY A 148 6.57 -12.24 -5.74
CA GLY A 148 7.85 -11.61 -5.48
C GLY A 148 7.87 -10.67 -4.27
N GLY A 149 6.70 -10.43 -3.65
CA GLY A 149 6.57 -9.56 -2.48
C GLY A 149 6.57 -8.07 -2.81
N LEU A 150 6.38 -7.71 -4.09
CA LEU A 150 6.18 -6.33 -4.49
C LEU A 150 4.80 -5.86 -4.00
N GLU A 151 4.73 -4.61 -3.53
CA GLU A 151 3.46 -3.99 -3.20
C GLU A 151 2.67 -3.70 -4.48
N VAL A 152 1.59 -4.46 -4.69
CA VAL A 152 0.63 -4.23 -5.77
C VAL A 152 -0.57 -3.47 -5.20
N SER A 153 -1.03 -2.44 -5.92
CA SER A 153 -2.16 -1.64 -5.44
C SER A 153 -3.47 -2.46 -5.39
N ASP A 154 -4.30 -2.19 -4.38
CA ASP A 154 -5.62 -2.82 -4.23
C ASP A 154 -6.48 -2.72 -5.50
N ARG A 155 -6.44 -1.57 -6.17
CA ARG A 155 -7.17 -1.35 -7.42
C ARG A 155 -6.70 -2.30 -8.53
N THR A 156 -5.40 -2.50 -8.66
CA THR A 156 -4.80 -3.40 -9.67
C THR A 156 -5.19 -4.85 -9.40
N VAL A 157 -5.11 -5.27 -8.13
CA VAL A 157 -5.53 -6.61 -7.69
C VAL A 157 -7.00 -6.85 -8.02
N ASP A 158 -7.88 -5.92 -7.64
CA ASP A 158 -9.32 -6.07 -7.81
C ASP A 158 -9.70 -6.08 -9.29
N GLN A 159 -9.06 -5.23 -10.12
CA GLN A 159 -9.25 -5.23 -11.57
C GLN A 159 -8.77 -6.54 -12.21
N ALA A 160 -7.62 -7.08 -11.79
CA ALA A 160 -7.13 -8.36 -12.28
C ALA A 160 -8.09 -9.52 -11.93
N ALA A 161 -8.65 -9.50 -10.72
CA ALA A 161 -9.63 -10.49 -10.30
C ALA A 161 -10.95 -10.39 -11.07
N GLU A 162 -11.41 -9.18 -11.38
CA GLU A 162 -12.60 -8.97 -12.21
C GLU A 162 -12.41 -9.51 -13.63
N TYR A 163 -11.27 -9.22 -14.26
CA TYR A 163 -10.93 -9.77 -15.57
C TYR A 163 -10.82 -11.30 -15.54
N ALA A 164 -10.15 -11.88 -14.56
CA ALA A 164 -10.08 -13.33 -14.40
C ALA A 164 -11.49 -13.95 -14.26
N SER A 165 -12.38 -13.30 -13.52
CA SER A 165 -13.76 -13.78 -13.34
C SER A 165 -14.54 -13.81 -14.66
N ARG A 166 -14.39 -12.75 -15.46
CA ARG A 166 -14.97 -12.67 -16.82
C ARG A 166 -14.34 -13.68 -17.78
N LEU A 167 -13.04 -13.93 -17.68
CA LEU A 167 -12.35 -14.96 -18.46
C LEU A 167 -12.85 -16.36 -18.10
N ALA A 168 -13.06 -16.66 -16.81
CA ALA A 168 -13.64 -17.92 -16.37
C ALA A 168 -15.01 -18.15 -17.03
N LEU A 169 -15.86 -17.12 -17.05
CA LEU A 169 -17.18 -17.16 -17.68
C LEU A 169 -17.13 -17.31 -19.20
N ALA A 170 -16.23 -16.58 -19.87
CA ALA A 170 -16.15 -16.53 -21.33
C ALA A 170 -15.43 -17.75 -21.93
N THR A 171 -14.48 -18.33 -21.21
CA THR A 171 -13.64 -19.44 -21.71
C THR A 171 -14.03 -20.80 -21.13
N GLY A 172 -14.74 -20.84 -20.00
CA GLY A 172 -15.02 -22.07 -19.27
C GLY A 172 -13.79 -22.70 -18.61
N LYS A 173 -12.65 -21.99 -18.54
CA LYS A 173 -11.41 -22.51 -17.96
C LYS A 173 -11.33 -22.27 -16.47
N GLY A 174 -11.21 -23.35 -15.70
CA GLY A 174 -11.04 -23.37 -14.25
C GLY A 174 -9.88 -22.56 -13.70
N ARG A 175 -8.78 -22.50 -14.47
CA ARG A 175 -7.55 -21.79 -14.09
C ARG A 175 -7.78 -20.35 -13.65
N TRP A 176 -8.79 -19.69 -14.19
CA TRP A 176 -9.12 -18.31 -13.87
C TRP A 176 -9.83 -18.16 -12.52
N VAL A 177 -10.61 -19.17 -12.11
CA VAL A 177 -11.12 -19.27 -10.73
C VAL A 177 -9.96 -19.50 -9.77
N ASP A 178 -9.06 -20.42 -10.10
CA ASP A 178 -7.90 -20.74 -9.27
C ASP A 178 -6.96 -19.53 -9.13
N TYR A 179 -6.79 -18.74 -10.19
CA TYR A 179 -6.06 -17.47 -10.17
C TYR A 179 -6.61 -16.52 -9.10
N ILE A 180 -7.93 -16.28 -9.09
CA ILE A 180 -8.59 -15.39 -8.13
C ILE A 180 -8.38 -15.89 -6.70
N ILE A 181 -8.61 -17.19 -6.48
CA ILE A 181 -8.43 -17.80 -5.16
C ILE A 181 -6.98 -17.62 -4.68
N THR A 182 -6.01 -17.87 -5.55
CA THR A 182 -4.58 -17.71 -5.24
C THR A 182 -4.24 -16.28 -4.85
N LEU A 183 -4.77 -15.30 -5.61
CA LEU A 183 -4.52 -13.88 -5.40
C LEU A 183 -5.00 -13.44 -4.01
N TYR A 184 -6.25 -13.73 -3.66
CA TYR A 184 -6.82 -13.30 -2.38
C TYR A 184 -6.39 -14.16 -1.18
N ALA A 185 -6.02 -15.42 -1.40
CA ALA A 185 -5.37 -16.24 -0.37
C ALA A 185 -4.04 -15.63 0.07
N LYS A 186 -3.24 -15.13 -0.89
CA LYS A 186 -1.96 -14.47 -0.61
C LYS A 186 -2.14 -13.15 0.14
N LEU A 187 -3.15 -12.36 -0.25
CA LEU A 187 -3.50 -11.10 0.43
C LEU A 187 -4.19 -11.32 1.78
N ASN A 188 -4.66 -12.54 2.06
CA ASN A 188 -5.36 -12.92 3.27
C ASN A 188 -6.54 -11.98 3.58
N ARG A 189 -7.34 -11.66 2.57
CA ARG A 189 -8.55 -10.81 2.65
C ARG A 189 -9.66 -11.39 1.77
N PRO A 190 -10.95 -11.17 2.08
CA PRO A 190 -12.04 -11.61 1.21
C PRO A 190 -12.00 -10.86 -0.13
N CYS A 191 -12.41 -11.53 -1.21
CA CYS A 191 -12.52 -10.90 -2.52
C CYS A 191 -13.78 -10.00 -2.58
N PRO A 192 -13.78 -8.94 -3.41
CA PRO A 192 -14.91 -8.04 -3.55
C PRO A 192 -16.20 -8.74 -3.99
N ALA A 193 -17.35 -8.16 -3.64
CA ALA A 193 -18.68 -8.72 -3.94
C ALA A 193 -18.86 -9.09 -5.43
N ALA A 194 -18.45 -8.20 -6.34
CA ALA A 194 -18.55 -8.43 -7.78
C ALA A 194 -17.73 -9.66 -8.24
N VAL A 195 -16.55 -9.87 -7.65
CA VAL A 195 -15.72 -11.04 -7.92
C VAL A 195 -16.38 -12.31 -7.38
N VAL A 196 -16.93 -12.26 -6.16
CA VAL A 196 -17.71 -13.37 -5.58
C VAL A 196 -18.89 -13.76 -6.49
N ASP A 197 -19.66 -12.78 -6.97
CA ASP A 197 -20.80 -13.01 -7.89
C ASP A 197 -20.35 -13.68 -9.20
N GLY A 198 -19.25 -13.19 -9.76
CA GLY A 198 -18.65 -13.76 -10.95
C GLY A 198 -18.11 -15.18 -10.71
N LEU A 199 -17.52 -15.45 -9.53
CA LEU A 199 -17.10 -16.80 -9.13
C LEU A 199 -18.29 -17.75 -9.05
N TYR A 200 -19.41 -17.38 -8.42
CA TYR A 200 -20.63 -18.22 -8.39
C TYR A 200 -21.12 -18.58 -9.79
N SER A 201 -21.11 -17.60 -10.69
CA SER A 201 -21.53 -17.77 -12.08
C SER A 201 -20.55 -18.64 -12.86
N GLY A 202 -19.24 -18.41 -12.66
CA GLY A 202 -18.15 -19.12 -13.30
C GLY A 202 -18.05 -20.57 -12.84
N LEU A 203 -18.19 -20.82 -11.54
CA LEU A 203 -18.00 -22.15 -10.96
C LEU A 203 -18.95 -23.19 -11.55
N ARG A 204 -20.14 -22.78 -11.99
CA ARG A 204 -21.09 -23.65 -12.71
C ARG A 204 -20.61 -24.01 -14.11
N LYS A 205 -19.94 -23.08 -14.80
CA LYS A 205 -19.53 -23.19 -16.20
C LYS A 205 -18.12 -23.74 -16.44
N VAL A 206 -17.22 -23.60 -15.46
CA VAL A 206 -15.82 -24.03 -15.62
C VAL A 206 -15.62 -25.53 -15.58
N ASP A 207 -14.59 -26.03 -16.26
CA ASP A 207 -14.23 -27.46 -16.31
C ASP A 207 -13.79 -28.03 -14.95
N THR A 208 -12.86 -27.37 -14.26
CA THR A 208 -12.22 -27.82 -13.03
C THR A 208 -12.01 -26.64 -12.08
N VAL A 209 -11.82 -26.90 -10.78
CA VAL A 209 -11.41 -25.90 -9.78
C VAL A 209 -10.57 -26.62 -8.72
N ASP A 210 -9.51 -25.97 -8.24
CA ASP A 210 -8.71 -26.46 -7.13
C ASP A 210 -9.47 -26.26 -5.80
N ARG A 211 -10.24 -27.30 -5.44
CA ARG A 211 -11.07 -27.35 -4.23
C ARG A 211 -10.24 -27.26 -2.93
N ALA A 212 -9.02 -27.78 -2.95
CA ALA A 212 -8.14 -27.73 -1.77
C ALA A 212 -7.74 -26.28 -1.51
N ARG A 213 -7.33 -25.56 -2.56
CA ARG A 213 -6.96 -24.14 -2.46
C ARG A 213 -8.12 -23.26 -2.00
N LEU A 214 -9.33 -23.49 -2.52
CA LEU A 214 -10.51 -22.75 -2.08
C LEU A 214 -10.79 -22.96 -0.58
N ARG A 215 -10.70 -24.21 -0.12
CA ARG A 215 -10.87 -24.56 1.30
C ARG A 215 -9.82 -23.88 2.17
N ASP A 216 -8.55 -23.93 1.77
CA ASP A 216 -7.45 -23.33 2.53
C ASP A 216 -7.60 -21.81 2.64
N TYR A 217 -8.01 -21.16 1.56
CA TYR A 217 -8.33 -19.74 1.54
C TYR A 217 -9.47 -19.38 2.51
N VAL A 218 -10.59 -20.08 2.44
CA VAL A 218 -11.74 -19.86 3.34
C VAL A 218 -11.35 -20.14 4.81
N ALA A 219 -10.57 -21.19 5.07
CA ALA A 219 -10.08 -21.51 6.40
C ALA A 219 -9.14 -20.42 6.97
N ALA A 220 -8.28 -19.83 6.13
CA ALA A 220 -7.42 -18.73 6.53
C ALA A 220 -8.24 -17.48 6.95
N LEU A 221 -9.28 -17.14 6.20
CA LEU A 221 -10.17 -16.04 6.54
C LEU A 221 -10.95 -16.29 7.83
N LYS A 222 -11.46 -17.51 8.03
CA LYS A 222 -12.17 -17.92 9.26
C LYS A 222 -11.33 -17.68 10.52
N LYS A 223 -10.03 -17.99 10.48
CA LYS A 223 -9.12 -17.77 11.62
C LYS A 223 -9.03 -16.29 12.04
N ARG A 224 -9.38 -15.36 11.15
CA ARG A 224 -9.34 -13.91 11.37
C ARG A 224 -10.72 -13.26 11.42
N ALA A 225 -11.80 -14.04 11.45
CA ALA A 225 -13.18 -13.54 11.37
C ALA A 225 -13.50 -12.44 12.39
N ASN A 226 -12.90 -12.51 13.59
CA ASN A 226 -13.07 -11.50 14.65
C ASN A 226 -12.49 -10.13 14.28
N SER A 227 -11.44 -10.09 13.44
CA SER A 227 -10.81 -8.85 12.95
C SER A 227 -11.50 -8.27 11.71
N LEU A 228 -12.39 -9.02 11.07
CA LEU A 228 -13.10 -8.59 9.87
C LEU A 228 -14.28 -7.68 10.23
N GLY A 229 -14.50 -6.64 9.41
CA GLY A 229 -15.67 -5.77 9.49
C GLY A 229 -16.96 -6.48 9.04
N PRO A 230 -18.15 -5.86 9.24
CA PRO A 230 -19.44 -6.47 8.89
C PRO A 230 -19.54 -6.90 7.41
N ASN A 231 -19.07 -6.06 6.49
CA ASN A 231 -19.08 -6.35 5.06
C ASN A 231 -18.17 -7.54 4.70
N GLU A 232 -16.98 -7.61 5.28
CA GLU A 232 -16.03 -8.69 5.05
C GLU A 232 -16.52 -10.02 5.60
N ARG A 233 -17.22 -10.02 6.75
CA ARG A 233 -17.88 -11.22 7.29
C ARG A 233 -19.01 -11.70 6.38
N PHE A 234 -19.76 -10.78 5.79
CA PHE A 234 -20.77 -11.11 4.79
C PHE A 234 -20.13 -11.79 3.56
N LEU A 235 -19.03 -11.23 3.04
CA LEU A 235 -18.28 -11.83 1.93
C LEU A 235 -17.71 -13.21 2.30
N LEU A 236 -17.18 -13.38 3.51
CA LEU A 236 -16.72 -14.69 4.01
C LEU A 236 -17.85 -15.73 4.01
N SER A 237 -19.04 -15.38 4.52
CA SER A 237 -20.20 -16.28 4.48
C SER A 237 -20.58 -16.70 3.06
N ARG A 238 -20.48 -15.78 2.09
CA ARG A 238 -20.67 -16.10 0.67
C ARG A 238 -19.57 -17.01 0.13
N LEU A 239 -18.31 -16.81 0.51
CA LEU A 239 -17.21 -17.68 0.11
C LEU A 239 -17.33 -19.10 0.68
N GLU A 240 -17.85 -19.26 1.90
CA GLU A 240 -18.20 -20.57 2.45
C GLU A 240 -19.31 -21.26 1.65
N GLY A 241 -20.30 -20.49 1.20
CA GLY A 241 -21.32 -20.99 0.28
C GLY A 241 -20.74 -21.45 -1.04
N LEU A 242 -19.79 -20.71 -1.59
CA LEU A 242 -19.06 -21.05 -2.80
C LEU A 242 -18.23 -22.34 -2.63
N GLU A 243 -17.54 -22.50 -1.50
CA GLU A 243 -16.77 -23.71 -1.15
C GLU A 243 -17.68 -24.96 -1.15
N ARG A 244 -18.87 -24.87 -0.53
CA ARG A 244 -19.85 -25.96 -0.53
C ARG A 244 -20.33 -26.31 -1.94
N LEU A 245 -20.57 -25.31 -2.80
CA LEU A 245 -20.94 -25.55 -4.19
C LEU A 245 -19.81 -26.21 -4.98
N ALA A 246 -18.56 -25.80 -4.75
CA ALA A 246 -17.41 -26.39 -5.41
C ALA A 246 -17.20 -27.86 -5.02
N ALA A 247 -17.59 -28.26 -3.81
CA ALA A 247 -17.52 -29.65 -3.37
C ALA A 247 -18.51 -30.58 -4.10
N LEU A 248 -19.54 -30.03 -4.77
CA LEU A 248 -20.53 -30.80 -5.54
C LEU A 248 -20.10 -31.07 -7.00
N LYS A 249 -19.03 -30.42 -7.46
CA LYS A 249 -18.33 -30.73 -8.71
C LYS A 249 -17.20 -31.71 -8.45
#